data_AF-A0A1Q7GQB6-F1
#
_entry.id   AF-A0A1Q7GQB6-F1
#
_cell.length_a   1.000
_cell.length_b   1.000
_cell.length_c   1.000
_cell.angle_alpha   90.00
_cell.angle_beta   90.00
_cell.angle_gamma   90.00
#
_symmetry.space_group_name_H-M   'P 1'
#
loop_
_entity.id
_entity.type
_entity.pdbx_description
1 polymer ?
#
loop_
_entity_poly.entity_id
_entity_poly.type
_entity_poly.pdbx_seq_one_letter_code
_entity_poly.pdbx_strand_id
1 'polypeptide(L)'
;MITRASVRRCRVEFHKPLPSVATKRDATTSEGTLEMKPTSSGYADVNGIKLYHETYGNGEPLVLIHGGLTTIGEIQGWCSRWRRRGR
;
A
#
# COMPACT_ATOMS: atom_id res chain seq x y z
N MET A 1 18.94 -48.07 -45.84
CA MET A 1 19.39 -48.37 -44.47
C MET A 1 19.53 -47.05 -43.72
N ILE A 2 18.58 -46.76 -42.83
CA ILE A 2 18.43 -45.46 -42.14
C ILE A 2 19.26 -45.50 -40.86
N THR A 3 20.25 -44.62 -40.72
CA THR A 3 21.15 -44.56 -39.56
C THR A 3 20.49 -43.84 -38.38
N ARG A 4 20.68 -44.40 -37.19
CA ARG A 4 20.00 -44.06 -35.92
C ARG A 4 20.33 -42.66 -35.41
N ALA A 5 19.34 -42.05 -34.77
CA ALA A 5 19.40 -40.78 -34.06
C ALA A 5 20.45 -40.74 -32.93
N SER A 6 21.10 -39.58 -32.75
CA SER A 6 21.90 -39.25 -31.57
C SER A 6 21.31 -38.02 -30.89
N VAL A 7 20.59 -38.25 -29.79
CA VAL A 7 20.09 -37.20 -28.91
C VAL A 7 21.28 -36.72 -28.07
N ARG A 8 21.79 -35.52 -28.37
CA ARG A 8 22.83 -34.90 -27.54
C ARG A 8 22.19 -34.37 -26.26
N ARG A 9 22.48 -35.05 -25.16
CA ARG A 9 22.15 -34.63 -23.80
C ARG A 9 22.91 -33.33 -23.51
N CYS A 10 22.22 -32.21 -23.43
CA CYS A 10 22.82 -30.94 -23.01
C CYS A 10 23.18 -31.05 -21.52
N ARG A 11 24.48 -31.14 -21.23
CA ARG A 11 25.03 -31.17 -19.87
C ARG A 11 25.06 -29.73 -19.37
N VAL A 12 24.15 -29.37 -18.47
CA VAL A 12 24.17 -28.08 -17.76
C VAL A 12 25.31 -28.14 -16.75
N GLU A 13 26.40 -27.43 -17.02
CA GLU A 13 27.47 -27.24 -16.04
C GLU A 13 27.00 -26.30 -14.94
N PHE A 14 26.78 -26.87 -13.75
CA PHE A 14 26.57 -26.15 -12.50
C PHE A 14 27.79 -25.28 -12.19
N HIS A 15 27.73 -24.02 -12.61
CA HIS A 15 28.62 -23.00 -12.12
C HIS A 15 28.34 -22.78 -10.63
N LYS A 16 29.39 -22.82 -9.82
CA LYS A 16 29.36 -22.57 -8.37
C LYS A 16 28.65 -21.23 -8.11
N PRO A 17 27.66 -21.16 -7.20
CA PRO A 17 27.02 -19.91 -6.88
C PRO A 17 28.00 -19.02 -6.12
N LEU A 18 28.27 -17.84 -6.67
CA LEU A 18 28.82 -16.70 -5.94
C LEU A 18 27.82 -16.25 -4.87
N PRO A 19 28.29 -15.62 -3.76
CA PRO A 19 27.42 -15.28 -2.64
C PRO A 19 26.27 -14.39 -3.11
N SER A 20 25.06 -14.86 -2.83
CA SER A 20 23.80 -14.14 -2.95
C SER A 20 23.99 -12.71 -2.46
N VAL A 21 24.07 -11.74 -3.38
CA VAL A 21 23.59 -10.40 -3.06
C VAL A 21 22.13 -10.61 -2.76
N ALA A 22 21.82 -10.65 -1.46
CA ALA A 22 20.49 -10.65 -0.94
C ALA A 22 19.81 -9.41 -1.51
N THR A 23 19.14 -9.56 -2.65
CA THR A 23 18.06 -8.67 -3.02
C THR A 23 17.08 -8.83 -1.87
N LYS A 24 17.06 -7.84 -0.97
CA LYS A 24 16.10 -7.75 0.11
C LYS A 24 14.73 -7.67 -0.56
N ARG A 25 14.14 -8.84 -0.80
CA ARG A 25 12.71 -8.95 -1.04
C ARG A 25 12.10 -8.60 0.30
N ASP A 26 11.92 -7.31 0.56
CA ASP A 26 10.89 -6.84 1.48
C ASP A 26 9.54 -7.20 0.83
N ALA A 27 9.26 -8.49 0.76
CA ALA A 27 7.94 -9.04 0.60
C ALA A 27 7.29 -8.96 1.99
N THR A 28 7.07 -7.73 2.44
CA THR A 28 6.02 -7.44 3.39
C THR A 28 4.84 -7.02 2.54
N THR A 29 4.09 -7.99 2.02
CA THR A 29 2.66 -7.77 1.79
C THR A 29 2.05 -7.65 3.17
N SER A 30 2.29 -6.51 3.82
CA SER A 30 1.47 -6.06 4.91
C SER A 30 0.18 -5.60 4.25
N GLU A 31 -0.82 -6.49 4.26
CA GLU A 31 -2.21 -6.09 4.49
C GLU A 31 -2.27 -5.41 5.87
N GLY A 32 -1.51 -4.31 6.02
CA GLY A 32 -1.50 -3.46 7.18
C GLY A 32 -2.47 -2.36 6.85
N THR A 33 -3.57 -2.32 7.58
CA THR A 33 -4.43 -1.13 7.64
C THR A 33 -3.49 0.03 7.97
N LEU A 34 -3.17 0.85 6.96
CA LEU A 34 -2.35 2.04 7.15
C LEU A 34 -3.24 3.02 7.92
N GLU A 35 -3.21 2.87 9.24
CA GLU A 35 -3.74 3.81 10.23
C GLU A 35 -2.98 5.12 10.00
N MET A 36 -3.63 6.02 9.25
CA MET A 36 -3.10 7.35 9.03
C MET A 36 -3.31 8.12 10.32
N LYS A 37 -2.23 8.68 10.85
CA LYS A 37 -2.32 9.57 11.99
C LYS A 37 -2.74 10.97 11.51
N PRO A 38 -3.71 11.60 12.16
CA PRO A 38 -4.07 12.97 11.86
C PRO A 38 -2.88 13.89 12.15
N THR A 39 -2.66 14.86 11.27
CA THR A 39 -1.69 15.95 11.48
C THR A 39 -2.21 16.94 12.50
N SER A 40 -3.52 17.13 12.53
CA SER A 40 -4.23 17.91 13.55
C SER A 40 -5.63 17.33 13.73
N SER A 41 -6.16 17.42 14.94
CA SER A 41 -7.54 17.08 15.26
C SER A 41 -8.10 18.07 16.26
N GLY A 42 -9.42 18.22 16.28
CA GLY A 42 -10.07 19.13 17.21
C GLY A 42 -11.56 19.29 16.96
N TYR A 43 -12.16 20.20 17.72
CA TYR A 43 -13.56 20.57 17.59
C TYR A 43 -13.68 21.98 17.05
N ALA A 44 -14.58 22.18 16.11
CA ALA A 44 -14.98 23.49 15.62
C ALA A 44 -16.41 23.78 16.08
N ASP A 45 -16.64 24.97 16.64
CA ASP A 45 -17.99 25.46 16.92
C ASP A 45 -18.61 25.99 15.61
N VAL A 46 -19.57 25.24 15.05
CA VAL A 46 -20.21 25.55 13.76
C VAL A 46 -21.71 25.49 13.93
N ASN A 47 -22.44 26.58 13.64
CA ASN A 47 -23.91 26.62 13.67
C ASN A 47 -24.54 26.05 14.95
N GLY A 48 -23.90 26.25 16.11
CA GLY A 48 -24.38 25.76 17.41
C GLY A 48 -24.07 24.28 17.71
N ILE A 49 -23.32 23.58 16.85
CA ILE A 49 -22.79 22.23 17.13
C ILE A 49 -21.27 22.25 17.32
N LYS A 50 -20.76 21.29 18.09
CA LYS A 50 -19.33 21.00 18.21
C LYS A 50 -18.94 19.92 17.20
N LEU A 51 -18.37 20.33 16.07
CA LEU A 51 -17.96 19.44 14.99
C LEU A 51 -16.55 18.92 15.22
N TYR A 52 -16.40 17.63 15.47
CA TYR A 52 -15.09 16.98 15.46
C TYR A 52 -14.55 16.86 14.04
N HIS A 53 -13.28 17.18 13.83
CA HIS A 53 -12.59 17.02 12.56
C HIS A 53 -11.16 16.54 12.75
N GLU A 54 -10.63 15.90 11.71
CA GLU A 54 -9.26 15.43 11.63
C GLU A 54 -8.68 15.82 10.27
N THR A 55 -7.51 16.44 10.29
CA THR A 55 -6.79 16.89 9.11
C THR A 55 -5.62 15.96 8.84
N TYR A 56 -5.48 15.51 7.59
CA TYR A 56 -4.50 14.52 7.19
C TYR A 56 -3.61 15.05 6.05
N GLY A 57 -2.31 15.12 6.30
CA GLY A 57 -1.32 15.50 5.29
C GLY A 57 -1.37 16.99 4.92
N ASN A 58 -0.75 17.31 3.79
CA ASN A 58 -0.67 18.66 3.23
C ASN A 58 -0.84 18.54 1.70
N GLY A 59 -1.48 19.51 1.05
CA GLY A 59 -1.72 19.49 -0.39
C GLY A 59 -3.07 20.08 -0.79
N GLU A 60 -3.64 19.59 -1.89
CA GLU A 60 -4.95 20.03 -2.36
C GLU A 60 -6.05 19.68 -1.34
N PRO A 61 -6.87 20.67 -0.93
CA PRO A 61 -7.85 20.46 0.13
C PRO A 61 -9.01 19.57 -0.35
N LEU A 62 -9.23 18.48 0.37
CA LEU A 62 -10.38 17.59 0.20
C LEU A 62 -11.15 17.48 1.51
N VAL A 63 -12.47 17.67 1.45
CA VAL A 63 -13.36 17.43 2.59
C VAL A 63 -14.01 16.06 2.44
N LEU A 64 -13.84 15.21 3.45
CA LEU A 64 -14.48 13.90 3.52
C LEU A 64 -15.51 13.91 4.64
N ILE A 65 -16.75 13.57 4.30
CA ILE A 65 -17.87 13.50 5.24
C ILE A 65 -18.36 12.05 5.27
N HIS A 66 -18.46 11.49 6.47
CA HIS A 66 -18.96 10.13 6.66
C HIS A 66 -20.50 10.08 6.49
N GLY A 67 -21.03 8.91 6.13
CA GLY A 67 -22.48 8.68 6.11
C GLY A 67 -23.06 8.51 7.51
N GLY A 68 -24.39 8.48 7.63
CA GLY A 68 -25.09 8.42 8.93
C GLY A 68 -24.91 7.12 9.73
N LEU A 69 -24.31 6.08 9.15
CA LEU A 69 -24.05 4.79 9.81
C LEU A 69 -22.56 4.54 10.08
N THR A 70 -21.72 5.54 9.83
CA THR A 70 -20.26 5.40 9.93
C THR A 70 -19.65 6.48 10.80
N THR A 71 -18.44 6.24 11.27
CA THR A 71 -17.61 7.20 12.01
C THR A 71 -16.35 7.57 11.23
N ILE A 72 -15.64 8.59 11.70
CA ILE A 72 -14.39 9.04 11.07
C ILE A 72 -13.35 7.91 10.98
N GLY A 73 -13.27 7.01 11.96
CA GLY A 73 -12.33 5.88 11.97
C GLY A 73 -12.58 4.89 10.84
N GLU A 74 -13.84 4.59 10.52
CA GLU A 74 -14.18 3.62 9.46
C GLU A 74 -13.88 4.16 8.05
N ILE A 75 -13.94 5.48 7.88
CA ILE A 75 -13.62 6.13 6.61
C ILE A 75 -12.12 6.44 6.44
N GLN A 76 -11.26 6.23 7.46
CA GLN A 76 -9.81 6.50 7.37
C GLN A 76 -9.12 5.75 6.22
N GLY A 77 -9.58 4.53 5.90
CA GLY A 77 -9.08 3.76 4.76
C GLY A 77 -9.22 4.50 3.42
N TRP A 78 -10.21 5.40 3.30
CA TRP A 78 -10.40 6.25 2.14
C TRP A 78 -9.34 7.35 2.06
N CYS A 79 -8.93 7.93 3.19
CA CYS A 79 -7.84 8.89 3.24
C CYS A 79 -6.52 8.27 2.72
N SER A 80 -6.19 7.07 3.22
CA SER A 80 -5.03 6.29 2.76
C SER A 80 -5.09 5.93 1.27
N ARG A 81 -6.30 5.66 0.75
CA ARG A 81 -6.50 5.38 -0.68
C ARG A 81 -6.36 6.64 -1.52
N TRP A 82 -6.87 7.77 -1.06
CA TRP A 82 -6.85 9.03 -1.80
C TRP A 82 -5.43 9.58 -1.92
N ARG A 83 -4.64 9.55 -0.83
CA ARG A 83 -3.21 9.90 -0.88
C ARG A 83 -2.43 9.10 -1.93
N ARG A 84 -2.69 7.80 -2.03
CA ARG A 84 -2.01 6.92 -3.02
C ARG A 84 -2.43 7.18 -4.46
N ARG A 85 -3.56 7.84 -4.69
CA ARG A 85 -4.02 8.19 -6.04
C ARG A 85 -3.32 9.42 -6.63
N GLY A 86 -2.57 10.18 -5.83
CA GLY A 86 -1.61 11.18 -6.29
C GLY A 86 -2.12 12.14 -7.36
N ARG A 87 -3.37 12.59 -7.23
CA ARG A 87 -3.89 13.69 -8.04
C ARG A 87 -3.66 14.99 -7.29
#